data_AF-A0A5V7AGP8-F1
#
_entry.id   AF-A0A5V7AGP8-F1
#
_cell.length_a   1.000
_cell.length_b   1.000
_cell.length_c   1.000
_cell.angle_alpha   90.00
_cell.angle_beta   90.00
_cell.angle_gamma   90.00
#
_symmetry.space_group_name_H-M   'P 1'
#
loop_
_entity.id
_entity.type
_entity.pdbx_description
1 polymer ?
#
loop_
_entity_poly.entity_id
_entity_poly.type
_entity_poly.pdbx_seq_one_letter_code
_entity_poly.pdbx_strand_id
1 'polypeptide(L)'
;ATLWRRSPSAANEVAWVNTSGDTYDIYINIGQYAYWLIAQYDYTGNANVTLHSTPEYSSVQPGNSTSGQTYTLFNSLMKPTAGDVEALSVNGGRLNGPLGIGTDNALGGNSIVFGDNDTGFKWHSDGVLGIYANNALVGYIDNSGLHMSVDVLTNGAVRAGNAKKLSLTSNNNSTMTATFNLWGDANRPTVIELDDDQGWHLYSQRNPDGSIVFTVNGDITANTLRAGGAIYQNNGDIFGSLWGNGWLSTWINNNLVLDVQLGAGTSVTTWNNAGSWPNTPGYVVTSVWKDYQGENIDGINYAPLQKRVGSQWYTVQGGTV
;
A
#
# COMPACT_ATOMS: atom_id res chain seq x y z
N ALA A 1 72.11 -2.51 13.98
CA ALA A 1 71.67 -2.47 15.39
C ALA A 1 70.15 -2.31 15.46
N THR A 2 69.54 -3.00 16.41
CA THR A 2 68.10 -2.97 16.67
C THR A 2 67.85 -2.76 18.15
N LEU A 3 66.86 -1.96 18.49
CA LEU A 3 66.47 -1.65 19.86
C LEU A 3 65.03 -2.10 20.10
N TRP A 4 64.80 -2.94 21.12
CA TRP A 4 63.46 -3.31 21.54
C TRP A 4 63.04 -2.51 22.76
N ARG A 5 62.20 -1.51 22.55
CA ARG A 5 61.69 -0.64 23.59
C ARG A 5 60.59 -1.35 24.38
N ARG A 6 60.83 -1.54 25.67
CA ARG A 6 59.92 -2.23 26.62
C ARG A 6 59.18 -1.30 27.59
N SER A 7 59.57 -0.03 27.66
CA SER A 7 58.89 1.00 28.45
C SER A 7 59.01 2.39 27.80
N PRO A 8 58.13 3.36 28.12
CA PRO A 8 58.19 4.72 27.59
C PRO A 8 59.41 5.55 28.06
N SER A 9 60.09 5.12 29.12
CA SER A 9 61.23 5.84 29.73
C SER A 9 62.58 5.14 29.49
N ALA A 10 62.66 4.22 28.52
CA ALA A 10 63.87 3.49 28.17
C ALA A 10 64.70 4.22 27.10
N ALA A 11 65.79 3.60 26.64
CA ALA A 11 66.46 4.02 25.40
C ALA A 11 65.43 4.08 24.25
N ASN A 12 65.55 5.10 23.40
CA ASN A 12 64.55 5.46 22.40
C ASN A 12 65.02 5.20 20.97
N GLU A 13 66.32 5.33 20.71
CA GLU A 13 66.91 5.13 19.37
C GLU A 13 68.26 4.46 19.50
N VAL A 14 68.71 3.83 18.41
CA VAL A 14 70.04 3.25 18.30
C VAL A 14 70.60 3.61 16.93
N ALA A 15 71.91 3.86 16.85
CA ALA A 15 72.62 4.10 15.60
C ALA A 15 73.99 3.40 15.67
N TRP A 16 74.62 3.18 14.53
CA TRP A 16 75.98 2.66 14.49
C TRP A 16 76.86 3.36 13.46
N VAL A 17 78.16 3.41 13.73
CA VAL A 17 79.18 3.92 12.80
C VAL A 17 80.17 2.81 12.50
N ASN A 18 80.41 2.48 11.23
CA ASN A 18 81.55 1.63 10.88
C ASN A 18 82.82 2.49 11.01
N THR A 19 83.67 2.15 11.98
CA THR A 19 84.89 2.90 12.27
C THR A 19 86.11 2.31 11.54
N SER A 20 86.13 1.00 11.30
CA SER A 20 87.14 0.31 10.47
C SER A 20 86.81 -1.17 10.30
N GLY A 21 86.86 -1.69 9.06
CA GLY A 21 86.66 -3.12 8.78
C GLY A 21 85.32 -3.63 9.34
N ASP A 22 85.38 -4.61 10.24
CA ASP A 22 84.21 -5.16 10.95
C ASP A 22 84.00 -4.54 12.37
N THR A 23 84.54 -3.36 12.62
CA THR A 23 84.41 -2.63 13.90
C THR A 23 83.34 -1.55 13.79
N TYR A 24 82.45 -1.52 14.78
CA TYR A 24 81.31 -0.61 14.80
C TYR A 24 81.12 0.01 16.18
N ASP A 25 80.94 1.32 16.22
CA ASP A 25 80.50 2.02 17.43
C ASP A 25 78.98 2.06 17.47
N ILE A 26 78.39 1.73 18.62
CA ILE A 26 76.93 1.77 18.83
C ILE A 26 76.58 2.97 19.70
N TYR A 27 75.72 3.83 19.18
CA TYR A 27 75.17 4.97 19.87
C TYR A 27 73.72 4.68 20.22
N ILE A 28 73.29 5.07 21.42
CA ILE A 28 71.89 4.97 21.84
C ILE A 28 71.39 6.33 22.30
N ASN A 29 70.18 6.67 21.88
CA ASN A 29 69.49 7.85 22.35
C ASN A 29 68.76 7.50 23.65
N ILE A 30 69.05 8.26 24.71
CA ILE A 30 68.35 8.16 25.98
C ILE A 30 67.84 9.56 26.33
N GLY A 31 66.65 9.66 26.91
CA GLY A 31 66.06 10.94 27.31
C GLY A 31 66.95 11.74 28.26
N GLN A 32 66.82 13.07 28.22
CA GLN A 32 67.50 13.96 29.18
C GLN A 32 67.13 13.56 30.61
N TYR A 33 68.09 13.67 31.53
CA TYR A 33 67.97 13.26 32.94
C TYR A 33 67.94 11.75 33.19
N ALA A 34 68.34 10.92 32.22
CA ALA A 34 68.64 9.52 32.52
C ALA A 34 69.83 9.41 33.49
N TYR A 35 69.56 8.92 34.70
CA TYR A 35 70.57 8.81 35.75
C TYR A 35 71.48 7.59 35.58
N TRP A 36 70.92 6.49 35.08
CA TRP A 36 71.62 5.22 34.93
C TRP A 36 71.16 4.48 33.69
N LEU A 37 72.12 3.89 32.98
CA LEU A 37 71.88 2.93 31.91
C LEU A 37 72.35 1.56 32.37
N ILE A 38 71.49 0.57 32.24
CA ILE A 38 71.88 -0.84 32.37
C ILE A 38 72.03 -1.38 30.96
N ALA A 39 73.26 -1.72 30.58
CA ALA A 39 73.57 -2.41 29.34
C ALA A 39 73.86 -3.89 29.63
N GLN A 40 73.12 -4.77 28.96
CA GLN A 40 73.41 -6.19 28.88
C GLN A 40 73.73 -6.51 27.43
N TYR A 41 74.78 -7.29 27.21
CA TYR A 41 75.25 -7.65 25.88
C TYR A 41 75.56 -9.13 25.84
N ASP A 42 75.32 -9.72 24.68
CA ASP A 42 75.72 -11.06 24.30
C ASP A 42 76.30 -10.98 22.89
N TYR A 43 77.27 -11.84 22.58
CA TYR A 43 77.94 -11.83 21.29
C TYR A 43 78.40 -13.25 20.90
N THR A 44 78.59 -13.49 19.60
CA THR A 44 79.09 -14.77 19.09
C THR A 44 80.59 -14.90 19.28
N GLY A 45 81.15 -16.12 19.28
CA GLY A 45 82.56 -16.35 19.62
C GLY A 45 83.62 -15.69 18.72
N ASN A 46 83.22 -15.12 17.57
CA ASN A 46 84.07 -14.36 16.65
C ASN A 46 83.84 -12.84 16.71
N ALA A 47 82.97 -12.37 17.59
CA ALA A 47 82.73 -10.95 17.84
C ALA A 47 83.40 -10.52 19.16
N ASN A 48 83.59 -9.23 19.33
CA ASN A 48 83.92 -8.64 20.62
C ASN A 48 83.02 -7.43 20.84
N VAL A 49 82.50 -7.27 22.04
CA VAL A 49 81.75 -6.08 22.45
C VAL A 49 82.52 -5.44 23.58
N THR A 50 82.93 -4.19 23.38
CA THR A 50 83.54 -3.37 24.42
C THR A 50 82.53 -2.32 24.88
N LEU A 51 82.23 -2.30 26.18
CA LEU A 51 81.40 -1.26 26.79
C LEU A 51 82.30 -0.21 27.45
N HIS A 52 82.15 1.04 27.02
CA HIS A 52 82.84 2.17 27.64
C HIS A 52 82.03 2.70 28.82
N SER A 53 82.67 2.86 29.98
CA SER A 53 82.03 3.45 31.18
C SER A 53 81.80 4.95 31.07
N THR A 54 82.52 5.62 30.16
CA THR A 54 82.36 7.03 29.79
C THR A 54 82.26 7.13 28.26
N PRO A 55 81.13 6.72 27.66
CA PRO A 55 80.96 6.80 26.22
C PRO A 55 81.01 8.27 25.77
N GLU A 56 81.47 8.50 24.55
CA GLU A 56 81.47 9.84 23.98
C GLU A 56 80.04 10.38 23.91
N TYR A 57 79.82 11.53 24.55
CA TYR A 57 78.55 12.22 24.44
C TYR A 57 78.53 13.01 23.14
N SER A 58 77.46 12.82 22.38
CA SER A 58 77.12 13.69 21.27
C SER A 58 75.73 14.26 21.50
N SER A 59 75.60 15.58 21.36
CA SER A 59 74.30 16.28 21.45
C SER A 59 73.44 16.08 20.21
N VAL A 60 74.01 15.52 19.16
CA VAL A 60 73.36 15.21 17.88
C VAL A 60 73.78 13.82 17.40
N GLN A 61 72.97 13.19 16.55
CA GLN A 61 73.36 11.91 15.94
C GLN A 61 74.63 12.07 15.08
N PRO A 62 75.66 11.21 15.20
CA PRO A 62 76.91 11.36 14.45
C PRO A 62 76.72 11.35 12.92
N GLY A 63 77.42 12.23 12.21
CA GLY A 63 77.20 12.55 10.79
C GLY A 63 77.52 11.46 9.76
N ASN A 64 78.11 10.34 10.18
CA ASN A 64 78.41 9.15 9.38
C ASN A 64 77.74 7.88 9.94
N SER A 65 76.83 8.04 10.91
CA SER A 65 76.12 6.92 11.50
C SER A 65 74.98 6.44 10.63
N THR A 66 74.73 5.15 10.70
CA THR A 66 73.52 4.52 10.17
C THR A 66 72.53 4.36 11.31
N SER A 67 71.33 4.91 11.17
CA SER A 67 70.25 4.71 12.14
C SER A 67 69.83 3.25 12.18
N GLY A 68 69.65 2.74 13.39
CA GLY A 68 69.05 1.44 13.61
C GLY A 68 67.56 1.48 13.81
N GLN A 69 67.01 0.28 13.93
CA GLN A 69 65.56 0.08 13.99
C GLN A 69 65.14 -0.02 15.45
N THR A 70 64.16 0.79 15.85
CA THR A 70 63.52 0.68 17.17
C THR A 70 62.16 0.02 17.02
N TYR A 71 61.92 -1.05 17.77
CA TYR A 71 60.63 -1.72 17.84
C TYR A 71 60.03 -1.58 19.25
N THR A 72 58.74 -1.27 19.32
CA THR A 72 58.01 -1.28 20.60
C THR A 72 57.49 -2.68 20.88
N LEU A 73 57.75 -3.20 22.08
CA LEU A 73 57.18 -4.46 22.55
C LEU A 73 55.89 -4.17 23.33
N PHE A 74 54.75 -4.60 22.77
CA PHE A 74 53.46 -4.42 23.43
C PHE A 74 53.34 -5.29 24.68
N ASN A 75 52.84 -4.70 25.77
CA ASN A 75 52.67 -5.35 27.08
C ASN A 75 51.66 -4.57 27.93
N SER A 76 51.48 -4.91 29.22
CA SER A 76 50.51 -4.23 30.10
C SER A 76 50.81 -2.75 30.37
N LEU A 77 52.08 -2.33 30.33
CA LEU A 77 52.55 -0.94 30.44
C LEU A 77 52.61 -0.21 29.08
N MET A 78 52.67 -0.96 27.98
CA MET A 78 52.66 -0.45 26.60
C MET A 78 51.61 -1.23 25.79
N LYS A 79 50.32 -1.02 26.09
CA LYS A 79 49.24 -1.78 25.42
C LYS A 79 49.19 -1.42 23.92
N PRO A 80 48.92 -2.39 23.04
CA PRO A 80 48.63 -2.06 21.66
C PRO A 80 47.31 -1.30 21.59
N THR A 81 47.27 -0.30 20.73
CA THR A 81 46.04 0.35 20.28
C THR A 81 45.36 -0.51 19.21
N ALA A 82 44.11 -0.20 18.89
CA ALA A 82 43.42 -0.88 17.78
C ALA A 82 44.20 -0.73 16.45
N GLY A 83 44.84 0.41 16.21
CA GLY A 83 45.68 0.63 15.03
C GLY A 83 46.94 -0.23 15.02
N ASP A 84 47.52 -0.53 16.20
CA ASP A 84 48.72 -1.37 16.30
C ASP A 84 48.47 -2.84 15.91
N VAL A 85 47.20 -3.28 15.90
CA VAL A 85 46.79 -4.66 15.58
C VAL A 85 45.74 -4.70 14.46
N GLU A 86 45.55 -3.59 13.75
CA GLU A 86 44.54 -3.44 12.68
C GLU A 86 43.11 -3.81 13.09
N ALA A 87 42.80 -3.71 14.39
CA ALA A 87 41.47 -3.94 14.91
C ALA A 87 40.57 -2.72 14.73
N LEU A 88 39.26 -2.94 14.72
CA LEU A 88 38.29 -1.86 14.76
C LEU A 88 38.31 -1.21 16.16
N SER A 89 38.47 0.11 16.21
CA SER A 89 38.44 0.87 17.46
C SER A 89 37.05 0.84 18.09
N VAL A 90 36.99 0.80 19.43
CA VAL A 90 35.75 0.92 20.21
C VAL A 90 35.09 2.30 20.07
N ASN A 91 35.85 3.30 19.64
CA ASN A 91 35.33 4.63 19.29
C ASN A 91 34.74 4.67 17.86
N GLY A 92 34.59 3.51 17.22
CA GLY A 92 34.18 3.38 15.83
C GLY A 92 35.35 3.49 14.86
N GLY A 93 35.06 3.27 13.58
CA GLY A 93 36.06 3.31 12.52
C GLY A 93 35.46 2.93 11.17
N ARG A 94 36.31 2.86 10.15
CA ARG A 94 35.92 2.43 8.81
C ARG A 94 36.36 0.99 8.59
N LEU A 95 35.42 0.14 8.21
CA LEU A 95 35.72 -1.17 7.62
C LEU A 95 35.83 -0.97 6.10
N ASN A 96 36.99 -1.30 5.53
CA ASN A 96 37.28 -1.15 4.09
C ASN A 96 36.98 -2.41 3.28
N GLY A 97 36.24 -3.36 3.85
CA GLY A 97 35.88 -4.63 3.22
C GLY A 97 34.62 -5.23 3.83
N PRO A 98 34.16 -6.36 3.28
CA PRO A 98 32.96 -7.02 3.73
C PRO A 98 33.13 -7.59 5.16
N LEU A 99 32.08 -7.50 5.97
CA LEU A 99 32.05 -8.07 7.31
C LEU A 99 31.28 -9.39 7.31
N GLY A 100 31.89 -10.44 7.84
CA GLY A 100 31.22 -11.73 8.08
C GLY A 100 31.06 -11.99 9.57
N ILE A 101 29.87 -12.40 10.00
CA ILE A 101 29.59 -12.79 11.39
C ILE A 101 29.39 -14.31 11.44
N GLY A 102 30.36 -15.01 12.02
CA GLY A 102 30.36 -16.48 12.12
C GLY A 102 30.77 -17.21 10.84
N THR A 103 31.23 -16.48 9.83
CA THR A 103 31.56 -16.98 8.48
C THR A 103 32.38 -15.94 7.72
N ASP A 104 33.06 -16.35 6.65
CA ASP A 104 33.58 -15.43 5.64
C ASP A 104 32.44 -14.81 4.83
N ASN A 105 32.62 -13.58 4.37
CA ASN A 105 31.62 -12.90 3.56
C ASN A 105 31.91 -13.09 2.06
N ALA A 106 31.00 -13.78 1.36
CA ALA A 106 31.02 -14.01 -0.08
C ALA A 106 30.05 -13.10 -0.85
N LEU A 107 29.16 -12.35 -0.18
CA LEU A 107 28.41 -11.26 -0.82
C LEU A 107 29.35 -10.20 -1.41
N GLY A 108 30.52 -9.99 -0.77
CA GLY A 108 31.56 -9.08 -1.23
C GLY A 108 31.15 -7.60 -1.18
N GLY A 109 32.05 -6.74 -1.64
CA GLY A 109 31.86 -5.28 -1.59
C GLY A 109 31.61 -4.76 -0.17
N ASN A 110 30.77 -3.74 -0.06
CA ASN A 110 30.34 -3.16 1.21
C ASN A 110 29.10 -3.92 1.73
N SER A 111 29.32 -5.02 2.45
CA SER A 111 28.24 -5.88 2.94
C SER A 111 28.51 -6.46 4.33
N ILE A 112 27.44 -6.96 4.95
CA ILE A 112 27.47 -7.78 6.15
C ILE A 112 26.68 -9.07 5.92
N VAL A 113 27.24 -10.22 6.31
CA VAL A 113 26.56 -11.52 6.27
C VAL A 113 26.48 -12.16 7.66
N PHE A 114 25.49 -13.04 7.85
CA PHE A 114 25.20 -13.66 9.14
C PHE A 114 24.99 -15.17 8.99
N GLY A 115 25.78 -15.97 9.69
CA GLY A 115 25.57 -17.43 9.83
C GLY A 115 25.96 -18.26 8.60
N ASP A 116 25.78 -17.73 7.39
CA ASP A 116 26.33 -18.24 6.12
C ASP A 116 27.06 -17.13 5.36
N ASN A 117 27.71 -17.47 4.24
CA ASN A 117 28.57 -16.53 3.53
C ASN A 117 27.84 -15.62 2.54
N ASP A 118 26.53 -15.74 2.36
CA ASP A 118 25.79 -15.04 1.30
C ASP A 118 24.36 -14.57 1.68
N THR A 119 24.00 -14.58 2.96
CA THR A 119 22.76 -14.00 3.52
C THR A 119 23.07 -12.80 4.41
N GLY A 120 22.44 -11.65 4.12
CA GLY A 120 22.62 -10.44 4.93
C GLY A 120 22.25 -9.14 4.21
N PHE A 121 23.01 -8.07 4.44
CA PHE A 121 22.76 -6.75 3.84
C PHE A 121 23.94 -6.29 2.99
N LYS A 122 23.65 -5.70 1.83
CA LYS A 122 24.67 -5.23 0.89
C LYS A 122 24.34 -3.84 0.38
N TRP A 123 25.30 -2.92 0.50
CA TRP A 123 25.22 -1.62 -0.16
C TRP A 123 25.44 -1.80 -1.67
N HIS A 124 24.58 -1.18 -2.48
CA HIS A 124 24.67 -1.22 -3.94
C HIS A 124 25.19 0.08 -4.52
N SER A 125 24.61 1.17 -4.07
CA SER A 125 24.83 2.52 -4.55
C SER A 125 24.35 3.49 -3.48
N ASP A 126 24.62 4.78 -3.67
CA ASP A 126 24.15 5.80 -2.73
C ASP A 126 22.64 5.68 -2.47
N GLY A 127 22.25 5.65 -1.19
CA GLY A 127 20.87 5.49 -0.73
C GLY A 127 20.22 4.11 -0.94
N VAL A 128 20.94 3.06 -1.39
CA VAL A 128 20.35 1.73 -1.67
C VAL A 128 21.00 0.62 -0.84
N LEU A 129 20.19 -0.02 0.01
CA LEU A 129 20.58 -1.16 0.83
C LEU A 129 19.79 -2.40 0.43
N GLY A 130 20.48 -3.40 -0.12
CA GLY A 130 19.90 -4.70 -0.48
C GLY A 130 19.80 -5.65 0.71
N ILE A 131 18.77 -6.50 0.69
CA ILE A 131 18.50 -7.59 1.61
C ILE A 131 18.69 -8.89 0.83
N TYR A 132 19.65 -9.71 1.25
CA TYR A 132 20.07 -10.91 0.55
C TYR A 132 19.79 -12.16 1.37
N ALA A 133 19.39 -13.22 0.68
CA ALA A 133 19.36 -14.57 1.21
C ALA A 133 19.94 -15.53 0.16
N ASN A 134 20.97 -16.31 0.54
CA ASN A 134 21.61 -17.28 -0.34
C ASN A 134 22.01 -16.68 -1.71
N ASN A 135 22.68 -15.52 -1.66
CA ASN A 135 23.10 -14.72 -2.82
C ASN A 135 21.97 -14.16 -3.71
N ALA A 136 20.69 -14.31 -3.32
CA ALA A 136 19.55 -13.73 -4.02
C ALA A 136 19.06 -12.44 -3.33
N LEU A 137 18.81 -11.40 -4.11
CA LEU A 137 18.18 -10.16 -3.61
C LEU A 137 16.68 -10.44 -3.36
N VAL A 138 16.25 -10.43 -2.09
CA VAL A 138 14.85 -10.70 -1.69
C VAL A 138 14.08 -9.42 -1.34
N GLY A 139 14.79 -8.33 -1.12
CA GLY A 139 14.22 -7.00 -0.93
C GLY A 139 15.30 -5.95 -0.86
N TYR A 140 14.93 -4.68 -0.84
CA TYR A 140 15.86 -3.58 -0.65
C TYR A 140 15.16 -2.37 -0.05
N ILE A 141 15.95 -1.49 0.55
CA ILE A 141 15.51 -0.17 1.03
C ILE A 141 16.17 0.88 0.14
N ASP A 142 15.38 1.84 -0.29
CA ASP A 142 15.86 3.07 -0.91
C ASP A 142 15.09 4.28 -0.36
N ASN A 143 15.28 5.45 -0.96
CA ASN A 143 14.59 6.69 -0.56
C ASN A 143 13.05 6.64 -0.76
N SER A 144 12.51 5.61 -1.40
CA SER A 144 11.08 5.38 -1.64
C SER A 144 10.44 4.40 -0.67
N GLY A 145 11.24 3.73 0.18
CA GLY A 145 10.76 2.83 1.23
C GLY A 145 11.31 1.42 1.11
N LEU A 146 10.58 0.46 1.67
CA LEU A 146 10.90 -0.97 1.61
C LEU A 146 10.30 -1.59 0.35
N HIS A 147 11.14 -2.25 -0.43
CA HIS A 147 10.76 -3.01 -1.61
C HIS A 147 11.00 -4.50 -1.38
N MET A 148 10.04 -5.33 -1.77
CA MET A 148 10.15 -6.78 -1.74
C MET A 148 10.36 -7.27 -3.17
N SER A 149 11.51 -7.90 -3.45
CA SER A 149 11.88 -8.37 -4.80
C SER A 149 11.26 -9.73 -5.16
N VAL A 150 10.53 -10.32 -4.22
CA VAL A 150 9.79 -11.58 -4.30
C VAL A 150 8.44 -11.41 -3.60
N ASP A 151 7.59 -12.43 -3.68
CA ASP A 151 6.31 -12.43 -2.98
C ASP A 151 6.47 -12.08 -1.50
N VAL A 152 5.59 -11.19 -1.04
CA VAL A 152 5.55 -10.85 0.38
C VAL A 152 4.84 -11.99 1.13
N LEU A 153 5.63 -13.01 1.46
CA LEU A 153 5.23 -14.10 2.32
C LEU A 153 5.24 -13.61 3.76
N THR A 154 4.19 -12.92 4.17
CA THR A 154 4.03 -12.52 5.56
C THR A 154 3.46 -13.70 6.37
N ASN A 155 4.12 -14.10 7.47
CA ASN A 155 3.51 -14.98 8.48
C ASN A 155 2.34 -14.29 9.25
N GLY A 156 1.89 -13.14 8.76
CA GLY A 156 0.96 -12.17 9.38
C GLY A 156 0.30 -11.29 8.31
N ALA A 157 0.03 -10.00 8.57
CA ALA A 157 -0.76 -9.15 7.66
C ALA A 157 0.03 -7.99 7.03
N VAL A 158 -0.27 -7.66 5.77
CA VAL A 158 0.13 -6.41 5.11
C VAL A 158 -0.73 -5.26 5.64
N ARG A 159 -0.15 -4.38 6.47
CA ARG A 159 -0.85 -3.23 7.05
C ARG A 159 -0.64 -1.98 6.19
N ALA A 160 -1.68 -1.55 5.46
CA ALA A 160 -1.66 -0.35 4.63
C ALA A 160 -2.29 0.86 5.34
N GLY A 161 -1.45 1.75 5.90
CA GLY A 161 -1.85 3.05 6.46
C GLY A 161 -1.67 3.20 7.98
N ASN A 162 -1.63 4.46 8.44
CA ASN A 162 -1.55 4.83 9.86
C ASN A 162 -2.84 5.53 10.31
N ALA A 163 -3.07 6.80 9.92
CA ALA A 163 -4.25 7.58 10.33
C ALA A 163 -5.55 7.20 9.61
N LYS A 164 -5.49 6.82 8.32
CA LYS A 164 -6.59 6.20 7.56
C LYS A 164 -6.00 5.08 6.69
N LYS A 165 -6.69 3.94 6.65
CA LYS A 165 -6.16 2.69 6.12
C LYS A 165 -7.01 2.22 4.95
N LEU A 166 -6.36 1.77 3.89
CA LEU A 166 -7.02 0.96 2.88
C LEU A 166 -7.30 -0.41 3.51
N SER A 167 -8.56 -0.68 3.85
CA SER A 167 -8.95 -1.86 4.61
C SER A 167 -9.82 -2.79 3.77
N LEU A 168 -9.27 -3.94 3.43
CA LEU A 168 -10.06 -5.13 3.13
C LEU A 168 -10.38 -5.77 4.50
N THR A 169 -11.66 -5.78 4.90
CA THR A 169 -12.11 -6.16 6.27
C THR A 169 -13.34 -7.05 6.19
N SER A 170 -13.37 -8.13 6.97
CA SER A 170 -14.55 -8.98 7.19
C SER A 170 -15.02 -8.85 8.65
N ASN A 171 -16.34 -8.80 8.88
CA ASN A 171 -16.95 -8.82 10.22
C ASN A 171 -17.33 -10.26 10.70
N ASN A 172 -17.12 -11.29 9.87
CA ASN A 172 -17.27 -12.72 10.19
C ASN A 172 -18.66 -13.22 10.67
N ASN A 173 -19.75 -12.56 10.27
CA ASN A 173 -21.13 -13.05 10.48
C ASN A 173 -21.75 -13.64 9.20
N SER A 174 -20.97 -13.72 8.12
CA SER A 174 -21.36 -14.41 6.90
C SER A 174 -21.38 -15.93 7.13
N THR A 175 -22.41 -16.64 6.65
CA THR A 175 -22.45 -18.11 6.66
C THR A 175 -21.63 -18.74 5.52
N MET A 176 -21.02 -17.91 4.65
CA MET A 176 -20.26 -18.31 3.46
C MET A 176 -19.03 -17.41 3.23
N THR A 177 -18.00 -17.92 2.53
CA THR A 177 -16.80 -17.15 2.16
C THR A 177 -17.17 -16.00 1.21
N ALA A 178 -16.43 -14.89 1.24
CA ALA A 178 -16.49 -13.88 0.19
C ALA A 178 -15.10 -13.68 -0.40
N THR A 179 -14.98 -13.68 -1.71
CA THR A 179 -13.70 -13.50 -2.40
C THR A 179 -13.71 -12.26 -3.28
N PHE A 180 -12.52 -11.77 -3.62
CA PHE A 180 -12.33 -10.81 -4.72
C PHE A 180 -11.39 -11.46 -5.72
N ASN A 181 -11.98 -12.05 -6.74
CA ASN A 181 -11.28 -12.89 -7.68
C ASN A 181 -10.94 -12.14 -8.96
N LEU A 182 -9.80 -12.51 -9.54
CA LEU A 182 -9.42 -12.17 -10.91
C LEU A 182 -9.17 -13.48 -11.64
N TRP A 183 -9.99 -13.76 -12.63
CA TRP A 183 -9.87 -14.97 -13.44
C TRP A 183 -10.37 -14.72 -14.87
N GLY A 184 -10.17 -15.68 -15.76
CA GLY A 184 -10.67 -15.61 -17.14
C GLY A 184 -10.15 -16.73 -18.02
N ASP A 185 -10.75 -16.83 -19.21
CA ASP A 185 -10.36 -17.74 -20.28
C ASP A 185 -10.67 -17.12 -21.67
N ALA A 186 -10.57 -17.90 -22.75
CA ALA A 186 -10.81 -17.40 -24.11
C ALA A 186 -12.24 -16.90 -24.37
N ASN A 187 -13.23 -17.44 -23.65
CA ASN A 187 -14.65 -17.08 -23.80
C ASN A 187 -15.07 -16.01 -22.80
N ARG A 188 -14.38 -15.90 -21.66
CA ARG A 188 -14.53 -14.85 -20.67
C ARG A 188 -13.17 -14.20 -20.42
N PRO A 189 -12.70 -13.36 -21.36
CA PRO A 189 -11.34 -12.81 -21.33
C PRO A 189 -10.89 -12.25 -19.98
N THR A 190 -11.78 -11.60 -19.24
CA THR A 190 -11.48 -11.10 -17.90
C THR A 190 -12.75 -11.03 -17.08
N VAL A 191 -12.68 -11.57 -15.87
CA VAL A 191 -13.72 -11.50 -14.85
C VAL A 191 -13.08 -10.96 -13.57
N ILE A 192 -13.63 -9.84 -13.10
CA ILE A 192 -13.40 -9.36 -11.73
C ILE A 192 -14.67 -9.68 -10.99
N GLU A 193 -14.56 -10.59 -10.03
CA GLU A 193 -15.70 -11.25 -9.43
C GLU A 193 -15.70 -11.11 -7.91
N LEU A 194 -16.89 -10.91 -7.37
CA LEU A 194 -17.21 -11.19 -5.99
C LEU A 194 -18.07 -12.45 -5.98
N ASP A 195 -17.60 -13.49 -5.32
CA ASP A 195 -18.32 -14.74 -5.14
C ASP A 195 -18.33 -15.21 -3.68
N ASP A 196 -19.20 -16.18 -3.43
CA ASP A 196 -19.25 -16.99 -2.23
C ASP A 196 -19.28 -18.50 -2.52
N ASP A 197 -19.45 -19.31 -1.46
CA ASP A 197 -19.46 -20.78 -1.55
C ASP A 197 -20.59 -21.35 -2.41
N GLN A 198 -21.63 -20.57 -2.67
CA GLN A 198 -22.78 -20.93 -3.49
C GLN A 198 -22.71 -20.33 -4.90
N GLY A 199 -21.79 -19.40 -5.14
CA GLY A 199 -21.44 -18.90 -6.46
C GLY A 199 -21.21 -17.39 -6.50
N TRP A 200 -21.15 -16.84 -7.72
CA TRP A 200 -20.88 -15.42 -7.93
C TRP A 200 -22.09 -14.55 -7.54
N HIS A 201 -21.79 -13.43 -6.89
CA HIS A 201 -22.76 -12.38 -6.54
C HIS A 201 -22.81 -11.36 -7.64
N LEU A 202 -21.64 -10.84 -8.02
CA LEU A 202 -21.51 -9.90 -9.10
C LEU A 202 -20.15 -10.06 -9.76
N TYR A 203 -20.12 -9.76 -11.04
CA TYR A 203 -18.87 -9.58 -11.73
C TYR A 203 -19.00 -8.45 -12.74
N SER A 204 -17.87 -7.83 -13.02
CA SER A 204 -17.67 -7.17 -14.29
C SER A 204 -16.94 -8.13 -15.21
N GLN A 205 -17.43 -8.29 -16.43
CA GLN A 205 -16.82 -9.14 -17.43
C GLN A 205 -16.66 -8.36 -18.73
N ARG A 206 -15.57 -8.63 -19.42
CA ARG A 206 -15.42 -8.34 -20.84
C ARG A 206 -15.77 -9.57 -21.66
N ASN A 207 -16.65 -9.39 -22.63
CA ASN A 207 -17.02 -10.44 -23.57
C ASN A 207 -16.00 -10.56 -24.71
N PRO A 208 -16.00 -11.68 -25.47
CA PRO A 208 -15.12 -11.86 -26.61
C PRO A 208 -15.30 -10.80 -27.71
N ASP A 209 -16.52 -10.27 -27.88
CA ASP A 209 -16.84 -9.19 -28.82
C ASP A 209 -16.39 -7.80 -28.33
N GLY A 210 -15.82 -7.73 -27.13
CA GLY A 210 -15.32 -6.50 -26.51
C GLY A 210 -16.36 -5.73 -25.70
N SER A 211 -17.64 -6.12 -25.72
CA SER A 211 -18.64 -5.52 -24.83
C SER A 211 -18.36 -5.83 -23.36
N ILE A 212 -18.83 -4.97 -22.46
CA ILE A 212 -18.71 -5.16 -21.01
C ILE A 212 -20.10 -5.41 -20.47
N VAL A 213 -20.17 -6.37 -19.55
CA VAL A 213 -21.34 -6.56 -18.71
C VAL A 213 -20.94 -6.37 -17.26
N PHE A 214 -21.84 -5.72 -16.51
CA PHE A 214 -21.84 -5.79 -15.07
C PHE A 214 -23.06 -6.61 -14.70
N THR A 215 -22.83 -7.81 -14.22
CA THR A 215 -23.89 -8.76 -13.94
C THR A 215 -24.01 -8.91 -12.44
N VAL A 216 -25.25 -8.83 -11.94
CA VAL A 216 -25.60 -9.08 -10.55
C VAL A 216 -26.51 -10.30 -10.51
N ASN A 217 -26.15 -11.29 -9.72
CA ASN A 217 -26.94 -12.49 -9.46
C ASN A 217 -27.87 -12.23 -8.27
N GLY A 218 -28.85 -11.33 -8.46
CA GLY A 218 -29.79 -10.92 -7.42
C GLY A 218 -30.49 -9.59 -7.73
N ASP A 219 -31.18 -9.05 -6.72
CA ASP A 219 -31.91 -7.79 -6.84
C ASP A 219 -31.00 -6.57 -6.69
N ILE A 220 -31.24 -5.53 -7.50
CA ILE A 220 -30.58 -4.23 -7.37
C ILE A 220 -31.52 -3.29 -6.60
N THR A 221 -31.22 -3.04 -5.33
CA THR A 221 -31.95 -2.05 -4.51
C THR A 221 -31.23 -0.70 -4.56
N ALA A 222 -31.91 0.33 -5.08
CA ALA A 222 -31.37 1.69 -5.16
C ALA A 222 -32.41 2.73 -4.74
N ASN A 223 -31.96 3.83 -4.11
CA ASN A 223 -32.84 5.00 -3.88
C ASN A 223 -33.37 5.56 -5.20
N THR A 224 -32.56 5.52 -6.25
CA THR A 224 -32.92 5.90 -7.60
C THR A 224 -32.01 5.15 -8.56
N LEU A 225 -32.59 4.44 -9.54
CA LEU A 225 -31.82 3.85 -10.64
C LEU A 225 -31.87 4.80 -11.84
N ARG A 226 -30.71 5.21 -12.33
CA ARG A 226 -30.58 6.03 -13.53
C ARG A 226 -30.04 5.16 -14.65
N ALA A 227 -30.83 4.98 -15.71
CA ALA A 227 -30.46 4.20 -16.88
C ALA A 227 -30.52 5.11 -18.12
N GLY A 228 -29.37 5.65 -18.53
CA GLY A 228 -29.32 6.73 -19.51
C GLY A 228 -30.10 7.96 -19.03
N GLY A 229 -31.01 8.46 -19.85
CA GLY A 229 -31.89 9.59 -19.51
C GLY A 229 -33.11 9.25 -18.66
N ALA A 230 -33.40 7.95 -18.46
CA ALA A 230 -34.53 7.51 -17.65
C ALA A 230 -34.15 7.44 -16.17
N ILE A 231 -35.11 7.76 -15.30
CA ILE A 231 -34.95 7.70 -13.84
C ILE A 231 -36.08 6.85 -13.27
N TYR A 232 -35.73 5.76 -12.61
CA TYR A 232 -36.66 4.91 -11.87
C TYR A 232 -36.61 5.32 -10.40
N GLN A 233 -37.73 5.82 -9.87
CA GLN A 233 -37.85 6.25 -8.48
C GLN A 233 -38.27 5.12 -7.54
N ASN A 234 -37.96 5.29 -6.25
CA ASN A 234 -38.33 4.32 -5.21
C ASN A 234 -39.83 4.31 -4.87
N ASN A 235 -40.64 5.16 -5.49
CA ASN A 235 -42.11 5.16 -5.39
C ASN A 235 -42.80 4.47 -6.59
N GLY A 236 -42.03 3.85 -7.49
CA GLY A 236 -42.54 3.18 -8.69
C GLY A 236 -42.77 4.10 -9.90
N ASP A 237 -42.52 5.40 -9.76
CA ASP A 237 -42.63 6.35 -10.87
C ASP A 237 -41.39 6.32 -11.77
N ILE A 238 -41.57 6.70 -13.03
CA ILE A 238 -40.53 6.69 -14.04
C ILE A 238 -40.49 8.05 -14.72
N PHE A 239 -39.35 8.73 -14.62
CA PHE A 239 -39.08 9.93 -15.39
C PHE A 239 -38.45 9.58 -16.73
N GLY A 240 -38.86 10.27 -17.80
CA GLY A 240 -38.22 10.12 -19.09
C GLY A 240 -38.71 11.10 -20.15
N SER A 241 -37.94 11.21 -21.23
CA SER A 241 -38.28 12.07 -22.38
C SER A 241 -39.57 11.65 -23.08
N LEU A 242 -39.92 10.36 -23.06
CA LEU A 242 -41.19 9.85 -23.61
C LEU A 242 -42.43 10.46 -22.93
N TRP A 243 -42.31 10.81 -21.65
CA TRP A 243 -43.39 11.42 -20.85
C TRP A 243 -43.28 12.96 -20.83
N GLY A 244 -42.62 13.55 -21.83
CA GLY A 244 -42.45 15.00 -21.95
C GLY A 244 -41.38 15.58 -21.03
N ASN A 245 -40.32 14.81 -20.72
CA ASN A 245 -39.36 15.12 -19.65
C ASN A 245 -40.07 15.34 -18.31
N GLY A 246 -41.03 14.46 -18.03
CA GLY A 246 -41.84 14.46 -16.83
C GLY A 246 -41.97 13.05 -16.26
N TRP A 247 -42.79 12.95 -15.22
CA TRP A 247 -43.10 11.70 -14.56
C TRP A 247 -44.20 10.94 -15.28
N LEU A 248 -44.03 9.63 -15.44
CA LEU A 248 -45.03 8.74 -16.02
C LEU A 248 -46.36 8.87 -15.29
N SER A 249 -46.36 8.98 -13.95
CA SER A 249 -47.59 9.17 -13.17
C SER A 249 -48.35 10.44 -13.58
N THR A 250 -47.64 11.56 -13.76
CA THR A 250 -48.21 12.85 -14.18
C THR A 250 -48.72 12.75 -15.62
N TRP A 251 -47.95 12.09 -16.48
CA TRP A 251 -48.35 11.86 -17.86
C TRP A 251 -49.62 10.99 -17.94
N ILE A 252 -49.68 9.87 -17.22
CA ILE A 252 -50.88 9.01 -17.12
C ILE A 252 -52.07 9.82 -16.60
N ASN A 253 -51.88 10.56 -15.50
CA ASN A 253 -52.94 11.33 -14.86
C ASN A 253 -53.60 12.28 -15.86
N ASN A 254 -52.79 12.98 -16.67
CA ASN A 254 -53.29 14.01 -17.58
C ASN A 254 -53.74 13.49 -18.95
N ASN A 255 -53.34 12.28 -19.37
CA ASN A 255 -53.57 11.80 -20.73
C ASN A 255 -54.52 10.58 -20.82
N LEU A 256 -54.83 9.90 -19.72
CA LEU A 256 -55.70 8.72 -19.71
C LEU A 256 -57.01 8.95 -18.92
N VAL A 257 -58.04 8.16 -19.26
CA VAL A 257 -59.25 8.06 -18.43
C VAL A 257 -58.93 7.21 -17.22
N LEU A 258 -59.01 7.80 -16.03
CA LEU A 258 -58.61 7.19 -14.76
C LEU A 258 -59.76 6.51 -14.03
N ASP A 259 -61.00 6.90 -14.34
CA ASP A 259 -62.20 6.37 -13.71
C ASP A 259 -63.46 6.72 -14.53
N VAL A 260 -64.54 5.99 -14.31
CA VAL A 260 -65.86 6.22 -14.92
C VAL A 260 -66.93 6.06 -13.85
N GLN A 261 -67.86 7.02 -13.79
CA GLN A 261 -68.94 7.00 -12.81
C GLN A 261 -70.26 7.47 -13.41
N LEU A 262 -71.35 7.26 -12.67
CA LEU A 262 -72.56 8.05 -12.81
C LEU A 262 -72.44 9.27 -11.90
N GLY A 263 -72.56 10.47 -12.45
CA GLY A 263 -72.54 11.71 -11.68
C GLY A 263 -73.83 11.91 -10.89
N ALA A 264 -73.98 13.10 -10.29
CA ALA A 264 -75.18 13.45 -9.55
C ALA A 264 -76.42 13.32 -10.46
N GLY A 265 -77.36 12.47 -10.03
CA GLY A 265 -78.61 12.25 -10.74
C GLY A 265 -79.56 13.44 -10.61
N THR A 266 -80.45 13.55 -11.59
CA THR A 266 -81.61 14.45 -11.56
C THR A 266 -82.88 13.66 -11.87
N SER A 267 -84.04 14.26 -11.61
CA SER A 267 -85.35 13.66 -11.83
C SER A 267 -86.20 14.57 -12.68
N VAL A 268 -87.02 13.98 -13.56
CA VAL A 268 -88.04 14.72 -14.31
C VAL A 268 -89.35 13.96 -14.28
N THR A 269 -90.43 14.69 -14.03
CA THR A 269 -91.80 14.21 -14.18
C THR A 269 -92.13 14.09 -15.67
N THR A 270 -92.64 12.94 -16.11
CA THR A 270 -92.88 12.63 -17.53
C THR A 270 -94.36 12.54 -17.91
N TRP A 271 -95.29 12.37 -16.96
CA TRP A 271 -96.71 12.22 -17.27
C TRP A 271 -97.37 13.49 -17.85
N ASN A 272 -96.84 14.68 -17.52
CA ASN A 272 -97.32 15.98 -18.03
C ASN A 272 -96.29 16.74 -18.89
N ASN A 273 -95.13 16.14 -19.16
CA ASN A 273 -94.07 16.75 -19.97
C ASN A 273 -93.68 15.80 -21.10
N ALA A 274 -94.13 16.11 -22.32
CA ALA A 274 -93.76 15.36 -23.51
C ALA A 274 -92.27 15.57 -23.86
N GLY A 275 -91.55 14.49 -24.18
CA GLY A 275 -90.16 14.56 -24.64
C GLY A 275 -89.42 13.21 -24.61
N SER A 276 -88.28 13.15 -25.30
CA SER A 276 -87.36 12.01 -25.24
C SER A 276 -86.34 12.23 -24.13
N TRP A 277 -86.58 11.64 -22.96
CA TRP A 277 -85.72 11.81 -21.79
C TRP A 277 -84.83 10.57 -21.56
N PRO A 278 -83.56 10.73 -21.12
CA PRO A 278 -82.85 12.00 -20.94
C PRO A 278 -82.54 12.66 -22.30
N ASN A 279 -82.84 13.95 -22.42
CA ASN A 279 -82.61 14.75 -23.63
C ASN A 279 -81.24 15.46 -23.63
N THR A 280 -80.39 15.15 -22.65
CA THR A 280 -79.05 15.71 -22.53
C THR A 280 -78.01 14.66 -22.93
N PRO A 281 -77.14 14.93 -23.94
CA PRO A 281 -76.08 14.00 -24.33
C PRO A 281 -75.22 13.58 -23.15
N GLY A 282 -74.93 12.28 -23.08
CA GLY A 282 -74.12 11.71 -22.01
C GLY A 282 -74.88 11.30 -20.76
N TYR A 283 -76.19 11.53 -20.68
CA TYR A 283 -77.01 11.08 -19.55
C TYR A 283 -77.69 9.75 -19.85
N VAL A 284 -77.81 8.91 -18.82
CA VAL A 284 -78.46 7.60 -18.88
C VAL A 284 -79.55 7.50 -17.82
N VAL A 285 -80.63 6.76 -18.12
CA VAL A 285 -81.69 6.47 -17.16
C VAL A 285 -81.15 5.57 -16.07
N THR A 286 -81.34 5.94 -14.80
CA THR A 286 -80.88 5.17 -13.63
C THR A 286 -82.02 4.50 -12.89
N SER A 287 -83.23 5.06 -12.94
CA SER A 287 -84.46 4.41 -12.47
C SER A 287 -85.69 5.10 -13.05
N VAL A 288 -86.83 4.44 -12.98
CA VAL A 288 -88.15 4.98 -13.34
C VAL A 288 -89.09 4.81 -12.15
N TRP A 289 -90.07 5.70 -12.02
CA TRP A 289 -91.05 5.63 -10.95
C TRP A 289 -92.46 5.89 -11.49
N LYS A 290 -93.43 5.26 -10.82
CA LYS A 290 -94.84 5.34 -11.14
C LYS A 290 -95.65 5.33 -9.84
N ASP A 291 -96.70 6.13 -9.78
CA ASP A 291 -97.72 6.07 -8.75
C ASP A 291 -98.89 5.15 -9.17
N TYR A 292 -100.01 5.22 -8.45
CA TYR A 292 -101.17 4.35 -8.68
C TYR A 292 -102.15 4.91 -9.75
N GLN A 293 -101.92 6.12 -10.26
CA GLN A 293 -102.82 6.83 -11.17
C GLN A 293 -102.34 6.74 -12.63
N GLY A 294 -103.27 6.41 -13.55
CA GLY A 294 -103.02 6.44 -15.00
C GLY A 294 -102.14 5.31 -15.57
N GLU A 295 -101.92 5.34 -16.88
CA GLU A 295 -101.20 4.28 -17.61
C GLU A 295 -99.71 4.60 -17.86
N ASN A 296 -99.30 5.87 -17.86
CA ASN A 296 -97.95 6.32 -18.21
C ASN A 296 -96.93 6.19 -17.05
N ILE A 297 -95.63 6.32 -17.36
CA ILE A 297 -94.56 6.48 -16.36
C ILE A 297 -94.62 7.92 -15.82
N ASP A 298 -94.62 8.09 -14.49
CA ASP A 298 -94.79 9.40 -13.86
C ASP A 298 -93.51 10.20 -13.80
N GLY A 299 -92.37 9.54 -13.69
CA GLY A 299 -91.09 10.20 -13.93
C GLY A 299 -89.92 9.25 -14.03
N ILE A 300 -88.80 9.84 -14.42
CA ILE A 300 -87.54 9.13 -14.58
C ILE A 300 -86.44 9.84 -13.82
N ASN A 301 -85.53 9.05 -13.25
CA ASN A 301 -84.26 9.52 -12.73
C ASN A 301 -83.16 9.21 -13.75
N TYR A 302 -82.29 10.18 -14.00
CA TYR A 302 -81.19 10.02 -14.95
C TYR A 302 -79.96 10.75 -14.45
N ALA A 303 -78.78 10.25 -14.82
CA ALA A 303 -77.49 10.77 -14.35
C ALA A 303 -76.50 10.84 -15.52
N PRO A 304 -75.55 11.77 -15.50
CA PRO A 304 -74.51 11.83 -16.52
C PRO A 304 -73.55 10.66 -16.34
N LEU A 305 -73.26 9.93 -17.42
CA LEU A 305 -72.07 9.09 -17.50
C LEU A 305 -70.85 10.01 -17.58
N GLN A 306 -69.97 9.91 -16.61
CA GLN A 306 -68.80 10.76 -16.49
C GLN A 306 -67.51 9.93 -16.54
N LYS A 307 -66.47 10.51 -17.12
CA LYS A 307 -65.10 9.97 -17.12
C LYS A 307 -64.15 10.94 -16.44
N ARG A 308 -63.20 10.44 -15.66
CA ARG A 308 -62.17 11.27 -15.01
C ARG A 308 -60.90 11.30 -15.85
N VAL A 309 -60.41 12.49 -16.18
CA VAL A 309 -59.07 12.71 -16.74
C VAL A 309 -58.41 13.79 -15.89
N GLY A 310 -57.19 13.53 -15.43
CA GLY A 310 -56.53 14.35 -14.44
C GLY A 310 -57.30 14.36 -13.11
N SER A 311 -57.51 15.55 -12.57
CA SER A 311 -58.38 15.80 -11.42
C SER A 311 -59.83 16.15 -11.81
N GLN A 312 -60.17 16.18 -13.11
CA GLN A 312 -61.45 16.68 -13.60
C GLN A 312 -62.37 15.54 -14.08
N TRP A 313 -63.66 15.65 -13.78
CA TRP A 313 -64.72 14.79 -14.32
C TRP A 313 -65.38 15.45 -15.53
N TYR A 314 -65.49 14.70 -16.62
CA TYR A 314 -66.13 15.14 -17.86
C TYR A 314 -67.35 14.28 -18.13
N THR A 315 -68.49 14.90 -18.40
CA THR A 315 -69.64 14.17 -18.96
C THR A 315 -69.26 13.65 -20.35
N VAL A 316 -69.46 12.36 -20.57
CA VAL A 316 -69.18 11.73 -21.86
C VAL A 316 -70.09 12.35 -22.90
N GLN A 317 -69.53 12.80 -24.03
CA GLN A 317 -70.36 13.18 -25.17
C GLN A 317 -71.07 11.92 -25.67
N GLY A 318 -72.40 11.94 -25.75
CA GLY A 318 -73.15 10.87 -26.39
C GLY A 318 -72.57 10.62 -27.79
N GLY A 319 -72.35 9.35 -28.15
CA GLY A 319 -71.84 9.01 -29.47
C GLY A 319 -72.78 9.57 -30.56
N THR A 320 -72.22 9.94 -31.71
CA THR A 320 -73.03 10.11 -32.92
C THR A 320 -73.54 8.73 -33.31
N VAL A 321 -74.86 8.56 -33.27
CA VAL A 321 -75.57 7.38 -33.77
C VAL A 321 -75.60 7.41 -35.29
#